data_AF-A0A915HMA6-F1
#
_entry.id   AF-A0A915HMA6-F1
#
_cell.length_a   1.000
_cell.length_b   1.000
_cell.length_c   1.000
_cell.angle_alpha   90.00
_cell.angle_beta   90.00
_cell.angle_gamma   90.00
#
_symmetry.space_group_name_H-M   'P 1'
#
loop_
_entity.id
_entity.type
_entity.pdbx_description
1 polymer ?
#
loop_
_entity_poly.entity_id
_entity_poly.type
_entity_poly.pdbx_seq_one_letter_code
_entity_poly.pdbx_strand_id
1 'polypeptide(L)'
;MLYFSLFVVTFGALSSLIDGQTQSPGVKVRLTQKAFNYFNSVLDDVLAQALPGASIPGVQQSFVGGTISLTNLVISDYKRPTSLTTELKSPNLITWSLQHMNIGIKG
;
A
#
# COMPACT_ATOMS: atom_id res chain seq x y z
N MET A 1 -5.42 1.56 19.57
CA MET A 1 -4.66 0.59 18.74
C MET A 1 -5.63 0.07 17.68
N LEU A 2 -5.51 0.54 16.43
CA LEU A 2 -6.41 0.14 15.34
C LEU A 2 -5.81 -1.11 14.67
N TYR A 3 -6.55 -2.22 14.74
CA TYR A 3 -6.19 -3.47 14.07
C TYR A 3 -6.73 -3.44 12.64
N PHE A 4 -5.85 -3.27 11.66
CA PHE A 4 -6.21 -3.43 10.25
C PHE A 4 -5.94 -4.88 9.83
N SER A 5 -7.02 -5.62 9.57
CA SER A 5 -6.96 -7.04 9.19
C SER A 5 -6.48 -7.25 7.75
N LEU A 6 -6.65 -6.23 6.89
CA LEU A 6 -6.28 -6.30 5.48
C LEU A 6 -5.95 -4.89 4.96
N PHE A 7 -4.71 -4.70 4.51
CA PHE A 7 -4.31 -3.51 3.75
C PHE A 7 -3.91 -3.94 2.35
N VAL A 8 -4.65 -3.44 1.34
CA VAL A 8 -4.43 -3.75 -0.07
C VAL A 8 -3.86 -2.51 -0.75
N VAL A 9 -2.61 -2.59 -1.19
CA VAL A 9 -2.00 -1.57 -2.05
C VAL A 9 -2.08 -2.05 -3.48
N THR A 10 -2.89 -1.36 -4.28
CA THR A 10 -3.00 -1.58 -5.72
C THR A 10 -2.20 -0.50 -6.41
N PHE A 11 -1.11 -0.87 -7.08
CA PHE A 11 -0.46 0.06 -8.01
C PHE A 11 -1.25 -0.02 -9.32
N GLY A 12 -1.81 1.13 -9.72
CA GLY A 12 -2.54 1.28 -10.98
C GLY A 12 -1.66 0.87 -12.17
N ALA A 13 -2.33 0.33 -13.18
CA ALA A 13 -1.73 -0.34 -14.33
C ALA A 13 -0.47 0.36 -14.85
N LEU A 14 0.50 -0.46 -15.29
CA LEU A 14 1.51 -0.05 -16.27
C LEU A 14 0.78 0.29 -17.58
N SER A 15 0.03 1.38 -17.62
CA SER A 15 -0.81 1.81 -18.74
C SER A 15 0.01 2.11 -19.99
N SER A 16 1.33 2.24 -19.87
CA SER A 16 2.25 2.41 -21.00
C SER A 16 2.62 1.10 -21.71
N LEU A 17 2.10 -0.05 -21.29
CA LEU A 17 2.30 -1.35 -21.96
C LEU A 17 1.06 -1.80 -22.78
N ILE A 18 -0.04 -1.05 -22.75
CA ILE A 18 -1.31 -1.40 -23.40
C ILE A 18 -1.77 -0.30 -24.38
N ASP A 19 -0.86 0.45 -24.99
CA ASP A 19 -1.20 1.08 -26.26
C ASP A 19 -0.71 0.12 -27.34
N GLY A 20 -1.64 -0.54 -28.03
CA GLY A 20 -1.44 -1.68 -28.95
C GLY A 20 -0.62 -1.37 -30.20
N GLN A 21 0.33 -0.45 -30.11
CA GLN A 21 1.40 -0.25 -31.06
C GLN A 21 2.40 -1.40 -30.87
N THR A 22 2.41 -2.32 -31.83
CA THR A 22 3.43 -3.36 -32.03
C THR A 22 4.80 -2.75 -32.37
N GLN A 23 5.31 -1.87 -31.49
CA GLN A 23 6.73 -1.54 -31.50
C GLN A 23 7.42 -2.70 -30.80
N SER A 24 8.21 -3.47 -31.54
CA SER A 24 9.07 -4.49 -30.95
C SER A 24 10.00 -3.76 -29.99
N PRO A 25 9.85 -3.93 -28.66
CA PRO A 25 10.65 -3.17 -27.73
C PRO A 25 12.11 -3.61 -27.88
N GLY A 26 13.03 -2.64 -28.01
CA GLY A 26 14.47 -2.91 -28.13
C GLY A 26 15.04 -3.66 -26.91
N VAL A 27 14.32 -3.62 -25.77
CA VAL A 27 14.63 -4.36 -24.55
C VAL A 27 13.33 -4.88 -23.93
N LYS A 28 13.29 -6.17 -23.57
CA LYS A 28 12.18 -6.78 -22.82
C LYS A 28 12.66 -7.13 -21.41
N VAL A 29 11.99 -6.60 -20.39
CA VAL A 29 12.23 -6.96 -18.99
C VAL A 29 11.08 -7.85 -18.53
N ARG A 30 11.41 -9.03 -17.99
CA ARG A 30 10.43 -9.94 -17.39
C ARG A 30 10.72 -10.08 -15.91
N LEU A 31 9.77 -9.64 -15.09
CA LEU A 31 9.79 -9.92 -13.66
C LEU A 31 9.25 -11.33 -13.42
N THR A 32 10.00 -12.13 -12.67
CA THR A 32 9.59 -13.48 -12.27
C THR A 32 8.97 -13.46 -10.89
N GLN A 33 8.24 -14.51 -10.51
CA GLN A 33 7.71 -14.64 -9.15
C GLN A 33 8.80 -14.50 -8.08
N LYS A 34 10.02 -14.98 -8.36
CA LYS A 34 11.17 -14.83 -7.46
C LYS A 34 11.54 -13.34 -7.24
N ALA A 35 11.46 -12.51 -8.28
CA ALA A 35 11.69 -11.07 -8.15
C ALA A 35 10.63 -10.41 -7.27
N PHE A 36 9.35 -10.82 -7.38
CA PHE A 36 8.28 -10.34 -6.50
C PHE A 36 8.47 -10.79 -5.05
N ASN A 37 8.87 -12.04 -4.82
CA ASN A 37 9.17 -12.52 -3.47
C ASN A 37 10.34 -11.75 -2.84
N TYR A 38 11.36 -11.41 -3.63
CA TYR A 38 12.44 -10.54 -3.17
C TYR A 38 11.93 -9.13 -2.87
N PHE A 39 11.12 -8.55 -3.76
CA PHE A 39 10.51 -7.24 -3.52
C PHE A 39 9.71 -7.23 -2.22
N ASN A 40 8.99 -8.31 -1.90
CA ASN A 40 8.25 -8.43 -0.64
C ASN A 40 9.16 -8.34 0.59
N SER A 41 10.32 -9.00 0.56
CA SER A 41 11.29 -8.90 1.66
C SER A 41 11.82 -7.48 1.87
N VAL A 42 11.90 -6.68 0.81
CA VAL A 42 12.35 -5.28 0.87
C VAL A 42 11.20 -4.33 1.22
N LEU A 43 9.98 -4.65 0.80
CA LEU A 43 8.80 -3.81 1.00
C LEU A 43 8.52 -3.56 2.48
N ASP A 44 8.73 -4.55 3.34
CA ASP A 44 8.56 -4.40 4.79
C ASP A 44 9.51 -3.34 5.38
N ASP A 45 10.74 -3.25 4.88
CA ASP A 45 11.71 -2.24 5.31
C ASP A 45 11.36 -0.85 4.78
N VAL A 46 10.85 -0.78 3.54
CA VAL A 46 10.38 0.47 2.95
C VAL A 46 9.16 1.00 3.70
N LEU A 47 8.18 0.15 4.01
CA LEU A 47 6.99 0.52 4.77
C LEU A 47 7.35 0.94 6.20
N ALA A 48 8.29 0.25 6.84
CA ALA A 48 8.78 0.61 8.17
C ALA A 48 9.46 1.99 8.21
N GLN A 49 10.04 2.44 7.10
CA GLN A 49 10.63 3.78 7.00
C GLN A 49 9.62 4.84 6.58
N ALA A 50 8.69 4.50 5.68
CA ALA A 50 7.78 5.47 5.07
C ALA A 50 6.52 5.75 5.91
N LEU A 51 6.03 4.78 6.69
CA LEU A 51 4.79 4.93 7.44
C LEU A 51 4.92 5.77 8.71
N PRO A 52 5.97 5.64 9.55
CA PRO A 52 6.14 6.51 10.70
C PRO A 52 6.27 7.98 10.28
N GLY A 53 5.42 8.85 10.82
CA GLY A 53 5.37 10.26 10.45
C GLY A 53 4.48 10.59 9.25
N ALA A 54 3.90 9.59 8.58
CA ALA A 54 2.90 9.85 7.54
C ALA A 54 1.65 10.50 8.15
N SER A 55 1.17 11.55 7.48
CA SER A 55 -0.02 12.30 7.88
C SER A 55 -1.28 11.59 7.40
N ILE A 56 -2.21 11.35 8.31
CA ILE A 56 -3.53 10.81 8.00
C ILE A 56 -4.49 12.00 7.84
N PRO A 57 -5.22 12.08 6.72
CA PRO A 57 -6.18 13.16 6.52
C PRO A 57 -7.20 13.18 7.65
N GLY A 58 -7.45 14.37 8.17
CA GLY A 58 -8.43 14.56 9.23
C GLY A 58 -9.83 14.15 8.78
N VAL A 59 -10.59 13.56 9.70
CA VAL A 59 -11.98 13.18 9.46
C VAL A 59 -12.87 14.13 10.23
N GLN A 60 -13.81 14.75 9.52
CA GLN A 60 -14.83 15.61 10.12
C GLN A 60 -16.18 14.92 10.00
N GLN A 61 -16.86 14.72 11.13
CA GLN A 61 -18.22 14.21 11.18
C GLN A 61 -19.12 15.23 11.87
N SER A 62 -20.25 15.51 11.22
CA SER A 62 -21.30 16.36 11.76
C SER A 62 -22.50 15.51 12.18
N PHE A 63 -23.03 15.79 13.35
CA PHE A 63 -24.23 15.16 13.90
C PHE A 63 -25.24 16.24 14.29
N VAL A 64 -26.48 15.85 14.59
CA VAL A 64 -27.59 16.77 14.94
C VAL A 64 -27.26 17.68 16.14
N GLY A 65 -26.31 17.30 16.99
CA GLY A 65 -25.85 18.07 18.15
C GLY A 65 -24.50 18.79 17.99
N GLY A 66 -23.88 18.79 16.81
CA GLY A 66 -22.60 19.49 16.57
C GLY A 66 -21.63 18.73 15.66
N THR A 67 -20.45 19.32 15.44
CA THR A 67 -19.41 18.78 14.57
C THR A 67 -18.19 18.35 15.38
N ILE A 68 -17.72 17.11 15.15
CA ILE A 68 -16.48 16.57 15.70
C ILE A 68 -15.46 16.47 14.56
N SER A 69 -14.26 17.02 14.77
CA SER A 69 -13.18 17.00 13.78
C SER A 69 -11.94 16.37 14.42
N LEU A 70 -11.46 15.26 13.86
CA LEU A 70 -10.12 14.76 14.15
C LEU A 70 -9.16 15.37 13.13
N THR A 71 -8.16 16.11 13.61
CA THR A 71 -7.17 16.79 12.75
C THR A 71 -5.76 16.44 13.20
N ASN A 72 -4.77 16.62 12.32
CA ASN A 72 -3.35 16.36 12.61
C ASN A 72 -3.05 14.94 13.10
N LEU A 73 -3.78 13.95 12.58
CA LEU A 73 -3.50 12.54 12.87
C LEU A 73 -2.18 12.14 12.19
N VAL A 74 -1.22 11.68 12.97
CA VAL A 74 0.09 11.23 12.49
C VAL A 74 0.31 9.79 12.92
N ILE A 75 0.87 8.97 12.03
CA ILE A 75 1.31 7.63 12.37
C ILE A 75 2.51 7.73 13.30
N SER A 76 2.35 7.26 14.54
CA SER A 76 3.37 7.33 15.59
C SER A 76 4.25 6.08 15.66
N ASP A 77 3.65 4.92 15.40
CA ASP A 77 4.33 3.63 15.49
C ASP A 77 3.81 2.72 14.38
N TYR A 78 4.70 1.91 13.84
CA TYR A 78 4.40 0.92 12.81
C TYR A 78 5.03 -0.40 13.21
N LYS A 79 4.19 -1.42 13.41
CA LYS A 79 4.66 -2.80 13.57
C LYS A 79 4.49 -3.54 12.26
N ARG A 80 5.59 -4.20 11.85
CA ARG A 80 5.65 -5.01 10.64
C ARG A 80 4.51 -6.05 10.63
N PRO A 81 3.89 -6.29 9.47
CA PRO A 81 2.84 -7.28 9.30
C PRO A 81 3.40 -8.70 9.43
N THR A 82 2.56 -9.63 9.90
CA THR A 82 2.96 -11.03 10.07
C THR A 82 2.94 -11.81 8.76
N SER A 83 2.15 -11.35 7.78
CA SER A 83 2.03 -11.98 6.47
C SER A 83 1.90 -10.93 5.38
N LEU A 84 2.70 -11.09 4.33
CA LEU A 84 2.71 -10.28 3.12
C LEU A 84 2.58 -11.22 1.92
N THR A 85 1.48 -11.10 1.19
CA THR A 85 1.25 -11.88 -0.04
C THR A 85 1.17 -10.95 -1.25
N THR A 86 1.68 -11.42 -2.39
CA THR A 86 1.61 -10.71 -3.67
C THR A 86 0.90 -11.57 -4.69
N GLU A 87 -0.11 -10.98 -5.31
CA GLU A 87 -0.86 -11.58 -6.39
C GLU A 87 -0.70 -10.75 -7.65
N LEU A 88 -0.39 -11.44 -8.75
CA LEU A 88 -0.45 -10.87 -10.09
C LEU A 88 -1.84 -11.13 -10.66
N LYS A 89 -2.63 -10.07 -10.80
CA LYS A 89 -3.97 -10.13 -11.39
C LYS A 89 -3.92 -9.60 -12.83
N SER A 90 -4.54 -10.36 -13.73
CA SER A 90 -4.76 -9.93 -15.12
C SER A 90 -5.67 -8.69 -15.15
N PRO A 91 -5.48 -7.72 -16.07
CA PRO A 91 -4.48 -7.70 -17.14
C PRO A 91 -3.15 -7.00 -16.81
N ASN A 92 -3.03 -6.23 -15.72
CA ASN A 92 -1.77 -5.55 -15.31
C ASN A 92 -1.88 -5.03 -13.87
N LEU A 93 -2.36 -5.86 -12.94
CA LEU A 93 -2.51 -5.49 -11.55
C LEU A 93 -1.54 -6.29 -10.69
N ILE A 94 -0.77 -5.60 -9.87
CA ILE A 94 -0.01 -6.21 -8.78
C ILE A 94 -0.74 -5.83 -7.50
N THR A 95 -1.21 -6.84 -6.78
CA THR A 95 -1.91 -6.68 -5.52
C THR A 95 -1.01 -7.15 -4.39
N TRP A 96 -0.68 -6.26 -3.47
CA TRP A 96 -0.03 -6.61 -2.20
C TRP A 96 -1.07 -6.63 -1.10
N SER A 97 -1.08 -7.71 -0.32
CA SER A 97 -1.96 -7.89 0.82
C SER A 97 -1.12 -8.06 2.07
N LEU A 98 -1.24 -7.10 2.98
CA LEU A 98 -0.56 -7.10 4.28
C LEU A 98 -1.59 -7.46 5.35
N GLN A 99 -1.31 -8.49 6.14
CA GLN A 99 -2.18 -8.99 7.20
C GLN A 99 -1.57 -8.79 8.58
N HIS A 100 -2.44 -8.54 9.57
CA HIS A 100 -2.06 -8.31 10.97
C HIS A 100 -1.12 -7.11 11.18
N MET A 101 -1.29 -6.07 10.35
CA MET A 101 -0.54 -4.83 10.50
C MET A 101 -1.09 -4.02 11.68
N ASN A 102 -0.20 -3.51 12.52
CA ASN A 102 -0.57 -2.64 13.64
C ASN A 102 0.04 -1.25 13.45
N ILE A 103 -0.82 -0.23 13.51
CA ILE A 103 -0.43 1.17 13.36
C ILE A 103 -0.84 1.92 14.62
N GLY A 104 0.13 2.59 15.24
CA GLY A 104 -0.09 3.61 16.27
C GLY A 104 -0.40 4.94 15.61
N ILE A 105 -1.45 5.61 16.08
CA ILE A 105 -1.83 6.95 15.60
C ILE A 105 -1.83 7.88 16.81
N LYS A 106 -1.27 9.09 16.63
CA LYS A 106 -1.31 10.20 17.59
C LYS A 106 -1.94 11.42 16.93
N GLY A 107 -2.66 12.23 17.70
CA GLY A 107 -3.29 13.48 17.26
C GLY A 107 -3.98 14.17 18.42
#